data_AF-A0A9N7MG66-F1
#
_entry.id   AF-A0A9N7MG66-F1
#
_cell.length_a   1.000
_cell.length_b   1.000
_cell.length_c   1.000
_cell.angle_alpha   90.00
_cell.angle_beta   90.00
_cell.angle_gamma   90.00
#
_symmetry.space_group_name_H-M   'P 1'
#
loop_
_entity.id
_entity.type
_entity.pdbx_description
1 polymer ?
#
loop_
_entity_poly.entity_id
_entity_poly.type
_entity_poly.pdbx_seq_one_letter_code
_entity_poly.pdbx_strand_id
1 'polypeptide(L)'
;YMVFACSDSRVCPSHVLDFQPGEAFVVRNIANMVPAYDKTKHCGDGAAIEYAVLHLKVQEIVVIGHSACGGIKGLMSFQLDGSSST
;
A
#
# COMPACT_ATOMS: atom_id res chain seq x y z
N TYR A 1 1.13 -5.12 13.44
CA TYR A 1 1.61 -5.02 12.04
C TYR A 1 1.19 -3.71 11.42
N MET A 2 1.90 -3.23 10.40
CA MET A 2 1.36 -2.30 9.39
C MET A 2 1.21 -3.04 8.06
N VAL A 3 0.10 -2.84 7.36
CA VAL A 3 -0.18 -3.55 6.11
C VAL A 3 -0.58 -2.58 5.01
N PHE A 4 0.13 -2.62 3.89
CA PHE A 4 -0.33 -2.04 2.62
C PHE A 4 -1.03 -3.14 1.79
N ALA A 5 -2.29 -2.92 1.45
CA ALA A 5 -3.07 -3.83 0.61
C ALA A 5 -3.83 -3.07 -0.48
N CYS A 6 -4.21 -3.76 -1.56
CA CYS A 6 -4.92 -3.09 -2.65
C CYS A 6 -6.33 -2.69 -2.21
N SER A 7 -6.86 -1.57 -2.72
CA SER A 7 -8.26 -1.17 -2.52
C SER A 7 -9.28 -2.09 -3.21
N ASP A 8 -8.82 -3.09 -3.97
CA ASP A 8 -9.65 -4.10 -4.60
C ASP A 8 -10.58 -4.80 -3.57
N SER A 9 -11.88 -4.83 -3.84
CA SER A 9 -12.89 -5.33 -2.90
C SER A 9 -12.74 -6.82 -2.56
N ARG A 10 -12.01 -7.59 -3.37
CA ARG A 10 -11.83 -9.04 -3.20
C ARG A 10 -10.77 -9.40 -2.16
N VAL A 11 -9.91 -8.46 -1.75
CA VAL A 11 -8.67 -8.75 -1.00
C VAL A 11 -8.57 -7.94 0.29
N CYS A 12 -9.65 -7.89 1.07
CA CYS A 12 -9.60 -7.28 2.40
C CYS A 12 -8.54 -7.98 3.27
N PRO A 13 -7.48 -7.29 3.75
CA PRO A 13 -6.38 -7.95 4.45
C PRO A 13 -6.83 -8.61 5.75
N SER A 14 -7.83 -8.06 6.44
CA SER A 14 -8.40 -8.69 7.63
C SER A 14 -9.07 -10.04 7.34
N HIS A 15 -9.69 -10.21 6.16
CA HIS A 15 -10.31 -11.49 5.81
C HIS A 15 -9.27 -12.48 5.27
N VAL A 16 -8.29 -12.01 4.49
CA VAL A 16 -7.29 -12.89 3.85
C VAL A 16 -6.31 -13.46 4.87
N LEU A 17 -5.91 -12.67 5.87
CA LEU A 17 -4.94 -13.06 6.91
C LEU A 17 -5.60 -13.32 8.27
N ASP A 18 -6.92 -13.29 8.35
CA ASP A 18 -7.71 -13.46 9.58
C ASP A 18 -7.32 -12.49 10.72
N PHE A 19 -6.92 -11.26 10.38
CA PHE A 19 -6.58 -10.26 11.40
C PHE A 19 -7.81 -9.86 12.20
N GLN A 20 -7.65 -9.88 13.51
CA GLN A 20 -8.58 -9.34 14.48
C GLN A 20 -8.42 -7.82 14.62
N PRO A 21 -9.47 -7.11 15.09
CA PRO A 21 -9.37 -5.68 15.38
C PRO A 21 -8.20 -5.37 16.33
N GLY A 22 -7.30 -4.49 15.91
CA GLY A 22 -6.12 -4.07 16.68
C GLY A 22 -4.81 -4.74 16.27
N GLU A 23 -4.83 -5.83 15.50
CA GLU A 23 -3.59 -6.54 15.11
C GLU A 23 -2.81 -5.84 13.98
N ALA A 24 -3.52 -5.14 13.09
CA ALA A 24 -2.94 -4.46 11.94
C ALA A 24 -3.44 -3.01 11.79
N PHE A 25 -2.49 -2.09 11.59
CA PHE A 25 -2.74 -0.76 11.08
C PHE A 25 -2.67 -0.79 9.54
N VAL A 26 -3.79 -0.54 8.87
CA VAL A 26 -3.94 -0.87 7.44
C VAL A 26 -4.04 0.38 6.58
N VAL A 27 -3.23 0.43 5.52
CA VAL A 27 -3.35 1.38 4.41
C VAL A 27 -3.84 0.63 3.17
N ARG A 28 -4.83 1.19 2.47
CA ARG A 28 -5.32 0.63 1.21
C ARG A 28 -5.34 1.68 0.12
N ASN A 29 -4.64 1.40 -0.97
CA ASN A 29 -4.63 2.24 -2.17
C ASN A 29 -4.61 1.37 -3.43
N ILE A 30 -4.69 2.01 -4.61
CA ILE A 30 -4.69 1.31 -5.88
C ILE A 30 -3.33 0.62 -6.07
N ALA A 31 -3.37 -0.70 -6.30
CA ALA A 31 -2.18 -1.53 -6.48
C ALA A 31 -1.20 -1.54 -5.30
N ASN A 32 -1.66 -1.27 -4.07
CA ASN A 32 -0.88 -1.42 -2.83
C ASN A 32 0.51 -0.78 -2.91
N MET A 33 0.58 0.40 -3.53
CA MET A 33 1.83 1.09 -3.82
C MET A 33 2.32 1.81 -2.57
N VAL A 34 3.63 1.73 -2.35
CA VAL A 34 4.34 2.55 -1.38
C VAL A 34 5.22 3.51 -2.18
N PRO A 35 4.83 4.78 -2.33
CA PRO A 35 5.62 5.73 -3.09
C PRO A 35 6.93 6.07 -2.38
N ALA A 36 7.91 6.56 -3.14
CA ALA A 36 9.11 7.16 -2.57
C ALA A 36 8.73 8.38 -1.69
N TYR A 37 9.57 8.67 -0.71
CA TYR A 37 9.33 9.76 0.22
C TYR A 37 9.24 11.11 -0.50
N ASP A 38 8.08 11.74 -0.42
CA ASP A 38 7.84 13.10 -0.89
C ASP A 38 6.83 13.77 0.04
N LYS A 39 7.27 14.82 0.76
CA LYS A 39 6.42 15.56 1.71
C LYS A 39 5.26 16.29 1.06
N THR A 40 5.30 16.51 -0.26
CA THR A 40 4.32 17.30 -1.01
C THR A 40 3.37 16.41 -1.81
N LYS A 41 3.88 15.38 -2.47
CA LYS A 41 3.08 14.51 -3.36
C LYS A 41 2.46 13.31 -2.65
N HIS A 42 3.13 12.79 -1.61
CA HIS A 42 2.80 11.51 -0.98
C HIS A 42 2.66 11.63 0.53
N CYS A 43 2.17 12.78 1.01
CA CYS A 43 2.02 13.06 2.43
C CYS A 43 1.08 12.10 3.16
N GLY A 44 0.06 11.55 2.49
CA GLY A 44 -0.86 10.57 3.07
C GLY A 44 -0.18 9.26 3.46
N ASP A 45 0.48 8.60 2.49
CA ASP A 45 1.21 7.35 2.75
C ASP A 45 2.38 7.57 3.72
N GLY A 46 3.10 8.70 3.55
CA GLY A 46 4.19 9.09 4.45
C GLY A 46 3.74 9.28 5.90
N ALA A 47 2.63 9.99 6.13
CA ALA A 47 2.08 10.19 7.47
C ALA A 47 1.60 8.86 8.10
N ALA A 48 1.01 7.97 7.30
CA ALA A 48 0.60 6.65 7.79
C ALA A 48 1.80 5.80 8.23
N ILE A 49 2.89 5.79 7.46
CA ILE A 49 4.14 5.10 7.82
C ILE A 49 4.77 5.72 9.06
N GLU A 50 4.89 7.05 9.09
CA GLU A 50 5.45 7.79 10.23
C GLU A 50 4.68 7.47 11.52
N TYR A 51 3.34 7.50 11.47
CA TYR A 51 2.50 7.17 12.60
C TYR A 51 2.64 5.71 13.05
N ALA A 52 2.58 4.77 12.11
CA ALA A 52 2.70 3.35 12.43
C ALA A 52 4.05 3.02 13.09
N VAL A 53 5.15 3.56 12.54
CA VAL A 53 6.51 3.26 13.02
C VAL A 53 6.85 4.05 14.28
N LEU A 54 6.69 5.38 14.26
CA LEU A 54 7.16 6.23 15.35
C LEU A 54 6.19 6.29 16.53
N HIS A 55 4.89 6.08 16.32
CA HIS A 55 3.89 6.22 17.38
C HIS A 55 3.27 4.89 17.80
N LEU A 56 2.80 4.06 16.85
CA LEU A 56 2.23 2.75 17.16
C LEU A 56 3.27 1.66 17.41
N LYS A 57 4.55 1.92 17.06
CA LYS A 57 5.68 1.00 17.26
C LYS A 57 5.45 -0.38 16.64
N VAL A 58 4.85 -0.42 15.45
CA VAL A 58 4.69 -1.66 14.70
C VAL A 58 6.07 -2.28 14.45
N GLN A 59 6.17 -3.59 14.64
CA GLN A 59 7.43 -4.32 14.43
C GLN A 59 7.65 -4.70 12.96
N GLU A 60 6.56 -4.80 12.20
CA GLU A 60 6.54 -5.37 10.86
C GLU A 60 5.68 -4.52 9.94
N ILE A 61 6.20 -4.23 8.74
CA ILE A 61 5.47 -3.61 7.62
C ILE A 61 5.40 -4.62 6.48
N VAL A 62 4.19 -4.97 6.05
CA VAL A 62 3.95 -5.93 4.97
C VAL A 62 3.26 -5.25 3.80
N VAL A 63 3.81 -5.38 2.60
CA VAL A 63 3.18 -4.93 1.34
C VAL A 63 2.62 -6.14 0.61
N ILE A 64 1.30 -6.21 0.48
CA ILE A 64 0.59 -7.39 -0.04
C ILE A 64 0.02 -7.06 -1.42
N GLY A 65 0.65 -7.62 -2.45
CA GLY A 65 0.10 -7.69 -3.79
C GLY A 65 -1.02 -8.73 -3.93
N HIS A 66 -1.70 -8.77 -5.06
CA HIS A 66 -2.71 -9.78 -5.32
C HIS A 66 -2.85 -10.14 -6.81
N SER A 67 -3.43 -11.31 -7.07
CA SER A 67 -3.72 -11.77 -8.43
C SER A 67 -4.77 -10.88 -9.12
N ALA A 68 -4.62 -10.72 -10.44
CA ALA A 68 -5.53 -9.94 -11.28
C ALA A 68 -5.77 -8.50 -10.77
N CYS A 69 -4.72 -7.82 -10.31
CA CYS A 69 -4.77 -6.43 -9.90
C CYS A 69 -5.03 -5.50 -11.10
N GLY A 70 -6.14 -4.76 -11.05
CA GLY A 70 -6.52 -3.81 -12.09
C GLY A 70 -5.51 -2.65 -12.24
N GLY A 71 -4.96 -2.15 -11.13
CA GLY A 71 -3.96 -1.08 -11.15
C GLY A 71 -2.66 -1.51 -11.84
N ILE A 72 -2.15 -2.70 -11.52
CA ILE A 72 -0.95 -3.24 -12.20
C ILE A 72 -1.25 -3.56 -13.66
N LYS A 73 -2.42 -4.12 -13.98
CA LYS A 73 -2.82 -4.34 -15.38
C LYS A 73 -2.84 -3.02 -16.17
N GLY A 74 -3.37 -1.95 -15.58
CA GLY A 74 -3.34 -0.61 -16.17
C GLY A 74 -1.92 -0.12 -16.40
N LEU A 75 -1.06 -0.23 -15.37
CA LEU A 75 0.35 0.14 -15.46
C LEU A 75 1.07 -0.56 -16.63
N MET A 76 0.87 -1.86 -16.79
CA MET A 76 1.48 -2.65 -17.87
C MET A 76 0.96 -2.30 -19.27
N SER A 77 -0.16 -1.58 -19.36
CA SER A 77 -0.74 -1.15 -20.64
C SER A 77 -0.30 0.26 -21.07
N PHE A 78 0.29 1.05 -20.16
CA PHE A 78 0.80 2.36 -20.52
C PHE A 78 2.04 2.23 -21.40
N GLN A 79 2.07 3.02 -22.47
CA GLN A 79 3.27 3.16 -23.29
C GLN A 79 4.27 4.02 -22.52
N LEU A 80 5.38 3.41 -22.09
CA LEU A 80 6.46 4.14 -21.46
C LEU A 80 7.29 4.80 -22.56
N ASP A 81 6.94 6.02 -22.90
CA ASP A 81 7.83 6.92 -23.63
C ASP A 81 9.00 7.18 -22.68
N GLY A 82 10.21 6.74 -23.02
CA GLY A 82 11.37 6.68 -22.12
C GLY A 82 11.90 8.00 -21.54
N SER A 83 11.07 9.04 -21.42
CA SER A 83 11.36 10.38 -20.93
C SER A 83 10.93 10.63 -19.48
N SER A 84 10.25 9.68 -18.83
CA SER A 84 9.78 9.85 -17.45
C SER A 84 10.00 8.60 -16.60
N SER A 85 11.27 8.22 -16.47
CA SER A 85 11.71 7.45 -15.30
C SER A 85 11.79 8.43 -14.13
N THR A 86 10.87 8.31 -13.18
CA THR A 86 10.92 8.98 -11.87
C THR A 86 12.16 8.55 -11.08
#